data_AF-A1KUT5-F1
#
_entry.id   AF-A1KUT5-F1
#
_cell.length_a   1.000
_cell.length_b   1.000
_cell.length_c   1.000
_cell.angle_alpha   90.00
_cell.angle_beta   90.00
_cell.angle_gamma   90.00
#
_symmetry.space_group_name_H-M   'P 1'
#
loop_
_entity.id
_entity.type
_entity.pdbx_description
1 polymer ?
#
loop_
_entity_poly.entity_id
_entity_poly.type
_entity_poly.pdbx_seq_one_letter_code
_entity_poly.pdbx_strand_id
1 'polypeptide(L)'
;MNIRFFALTVPVLSLAACAVPEAYDDGRRGYMPPVQNQAGPNDFRAFSCENGLSVRVRRLDGGKIALRLDGRRAVLSSDVAASGERYTAEHGLFGNGTEWHQKGGEAFFGFTDAYGNSVETSCRAR
;
A
#
# COMPACT_ATOMS: atom_id res chain seq x y z
N MET A 1 -38.49 -48.12 -11.93
CA MET A 1 -37.74 -46.85 -12.02
C MET A 1 -37.74 -46.26 -10.62
N ASN A 2 -36.62 -46.40 -9.89
CA ASN A 2 -36.59 -46.15 -8.44
C ASN A 2 -35.98 -44.77 -8.18
N ILE A 3 -36.81 -43.86 -7.67
CA ILE A 3 -36.41 -42.50 -7.30
C ILE A 3 -35.76 -42.54 -5.92
N ARG A 4 -34.52 -42.06 -5.81
CA ARG A 4 -33.83 -41.85 -4.53
C ARG A 4 -33.91 -40.37 -4.17
N PHE A 5 -34.62 -40.08 -3.09
CA PHE A 5 -34.68 -38.74 -2.48
C PHE A 5 -33.38 -38.47 -1.72
N PHE A 6 -32.61 -37.48 -2.16
CA PHE A 6 -31.50 -36.91 -1.39
C PHE A 6 -32.02 -35.69 -0.63
N ALA A 7 -32.00 -35.76 0.70
CA ALA A 7 -32.32 -34.65 1.58
C ALA A 7 -31.14 -33.65 1.60
N LEU A 8 -31.40 -32.40 1.26
CA LEU A 8 -30.45 -31.28 1.38
C LEU A 8 -30.57 -30.68 2.79
N THR A 9 -29.49 -30.73 3.56
CA THR A 9 -29.39 -30.06 4.86
C THR A 9 -28.89 -28.63 4.65
N VAL A 10 -29.65 -27.65 5.15
CA VAL A 10 -29.31 -26.23 5.12
C VAL A 10 -28.54 -25.88 6.40
N PRO A 11 -27.29 -25.38 6.33
CA PRO A 11 -26.62 -24.85 7.51
C PRO A 11 -27.15 -23.44 7.82
N VAL A 12 -27.71 -23.26 9.02
CA VAL A 12 -28.06 -21.94 9.57
C VAL A 12 -26.77 -21.28 10.06
N LEU A 13 -26.37 -20.17 9.44
CA LEU A 13 -25.30 -19.33 9.95
C LEU A 13 -25.84 -18.46 11.10
N SER A 14 -25.45 -18.77 12.32
CA SER A 14 -25.68 -17.92 13.49
C SER A 14 -24.81 -16.66 13.39
N LEU A 15 -25.42 -15.48 13.28
CA LEU A 15 -24.71 -14.21 13.50
C LEU A 15 -24.41 -14.07 14.99
N ALA A 16 -23.14 -14.19 15.37
CA ALA A 16 -22.68 -13.74 16.68
C ALA A 16 -22.65 -12.20 16.67
N ALA A 17 -23.56 -11.58 17.42
CA ALA A 17 -23.54 -10.16 17.69
C ALA A 17 -22.39 -9.87 18.67
N CYS A 18 -21.42 -9.04 18.27
CA CYS A 18 -20.45 -8.49 19.21
C CYS A 18 -21.15 -7.45 20.08
N ALA A 19 -21.44 -7.82 21.34
CA ALA A 19 -21.83 -6.88 22.37
C ALA A 19 -20.67 -5.91 22.63
N VAL A 20 -20.95 -4.62 22.52
CA VAL A 20 -20.03 -3.53 22.91
C VAL A 20 -20.10 -3.41 24.43
N PRO A 21 -18.98 -3.57 25.17
CA PRO A 21 -18.99 -3.26 26.59
C PRO A 21 -18.95 -1.73 26.76
N GLU A 22 -20.02 -1.16 27.31
CA GLU A 22 -20.00 0.18 27.89
C GLU A 22 -19.23 0.10 29.22
N ALA A 23 -17.94 0.44 29.18
CA ALA A 23 -17.13 0.60 30.37
C ALA A 23 -17.34 2.01 30.94
N TYR A 24 -17.84 2.05 32.18
CA TYR A 24 -17.92 3.22 33.04
C TYR A 24 -16.55 3.89 33.22
N ASP A 25 -16.57 5.22 33.22
CA ASP A 25 -15.47 6.12 33.59
C ASP A 25 -15.13 5.97 35.08
N ASP A 26 -13.89 5.58 35.39
CA ASP A 26 -13.24 5.93 36.66
C ASP A 26 -11.73 6.04 36.44
N GLY A 27 -11.17 7.15 36.90
CA GLY A 27 -9.87 7.65 36.53
C GLY A 27 -8.69 6.73 36.90
N ARG A 28 -7.94 6.32 35.88
CA ARG A 28 -6.50 6.01 36.02
C ARG A 28 -5.77 6.31 34.72
N ARG A 29 -4.88 7.30 34.77
CA ARG A 29 -3.97 7.70 33.67
C ARG A 29 -3.01 6.55 33.33
N GLY A 30 -3.45 5.64 32.46
CA GLY A 30 -2.59 4.73 31.70
C GLY A 30 -2.39 5.30 30.30
N TYR A 31 -1.14 5.59 29.95
CA TYR A 31 -0.76 6.13 28.64
C TYR A 31 -0.97 5.04 27.57
N MET A 32 -2.12 5.02 26.91
CA MET A 32 -2.34 4.19 25.72
C MET A 32 -1.72 4.94 24.53
N PRO A 33 -0.75 4.36 23.80
CA PRO A 33 -0.25 5.01 22.60
C PRO A 33 -1.41 5.07 21.59
N PRO A 34 -1.67 6.22 20.96
CA PRO A 34 -2.66 6.27 19.89
C PRO A 34 -2.17 5.37 18.75
N VAL A 35 -3.05 4.53 18.22
CA VAL A 35 -2.83 3.87 16.93
C VAL A 35 -2.77 4.99 15.89
N GLN A 36 -1.56 5.39 15.51
CA GLN A 36 -1.30 6.48 14.58
C GLN A 36 -1.70 6.05 13.15
N ASN A 37 -3.00 6.12 12.84
CA ASN A 37 -3.48 6.29 11.45
C ASN A 37 -3.67 7.78 11.17
N GLN A 38 -2.63 8.56 11.47
CA GLN A 38 -2.53 9.95 11.06
C GLN A 38 -1.19 10.08 10.35
N ALA A 39 -1.20 9.73 9.06
CA ALA A 39 -0.12 10.04 8.15
C ALA A 39 0.00 11.57 8.13
N GLY A 40 0.87 12.11 8.99
CA GLY A 40 1.15 13.54 9.03
C GLY A 40 1.70 14.00 7.67
N PRO A 41 1.79 15.32 7.42
CA PRO A 41 2.32 15.86 6.17
C PRO A 41 3.72 15.35 5.79
N ASN A 42 4.43 14.71 6.72
CA ASN A 42 5.77 14.15 6.55
C ASN A 42 5.83 12.62 6.42
N ASP A 43 4.69 11.91 6.35
CA ASP A 43 4.68 10.45 6.40
C ASP A 43 5.04 9.83 5.03
N PHE A 44 6.34 9.67 4.80
CA PHE A 44 6.87 8.87 3.70
C PHE A 44 7.16 7.47 4.20
N ARG A 45 6.60 6.46 3.54
CA ARG A 45 7.01 5.06 3.72
C ARG A 45 8.34 4.83 3.01
N ALA A 46 9.31 4.29 3.74
CA ALA A 46 10.63 3.98 3.20
C ALA A 46 10.70 2.54 2.67
N PHE A 47 11.44 2.37 1.58
CA PHE A 47 11.70 1.09 0.93
C PHE A 47 13.20 0.93 0.66
N SER A 48 13.73 -0.27 0.90
CA SER A 48 15.05 -0.70 0.42
C SER A 48 14.90 -1.50 -0.85
N CYS A 49 15.69 -1.20 -1.87
CA CYS A 49 15.72 -1.96 -3.12
C CYS A 49 16.95 -2.88 -3.22
N GLU A 50 16.84 -3.93 -4.01
CA GLU A 50 17.88 -4.96 -4.18
C GLU A 50 19.19 -4.38 -4.73
N ASN A 51 19.10 -3.36 -5.58
CA ASN A 51 20.25 -2.64 -6.15
C ASN A 51 20.86 -1.58 -5.21
N GLY A 52 20.42 -1.53 -3.94
CA GLY A 52 20.92 -0.62 -2.91
C GLY A 52 20.22 0.75 -2.86
N LEU A 53 19.28 1.03 -3.78
CA LEU A 53 18.53 2.28 -3.74
C LEU A 53 17.62 2.36 -2.51
N SER A 54 17.41 3.59 -2.03
CA SER A 54 16.49 3.90 -0.93
C SER A 54 15.37 4.80 -1.43
N VAL A 55 14.16 4.26 -1.55
CA VAL A 55 13.00 4.98 -2.09
C VAL A 55 12.06 5.38 -0.96
N ARG A 56 11.52 6.59 -1.03
CA ARG A 56 10.49 7.07 -0.11
C ARG A 56 9.21 7.39 -0.87
N VAL A 57 8.09 6.83 -0.45
CA VAL A 57 6.79 6.99 -1.12
C VAL A 57 5.78 7.59 -0.16
N ARG A 58 5.02 8.59 -0.63
CA ARG A 58 3.91 9.21 0.10
C ARG A 58 2.69 9.28 -0.80
N ARG A 59 1.53 8.82 -0.32
CA ARG A 59 0.25 9.02 -1.03
C ARG A 59 -0.13 10.50 -1.04
N LEU A 60 -0.70 10.93 -2.15
CA LEU A 60 -1.28 12.25 -2.36
C LEU A 60 -2.76 12.06 -2.74
N ASP A 61 -3.52 13.15 -2.72
CA ASP A 61 -4.90 13.15 -3.20
C ASP A 61 -4.99 12.87 -4.71
N GLY A 62 -6.16 12.42 -5.15
CA GLY A 62 -6.44 12.21 -6.58
C GLY A 62 -5.69 11.01 -7.18
N GLY A 63 -5.42 9.97 -6.40
CA GLY A 63 -4.78 8.75 -6.89
C GLY A 63 -3.31 8.95 -7.28
N LYS A 64 -2.60 9.83 -6.59
CA LYS A 64 -1.19 10.13 -6.89
C LYS A 64 -0.27 9.69 -5.76
N ILE A 65 0.99 9.49 -6.09
CA ILE A 65 2.05 9.33 -5.09
C ILE A 65 3.19 10.32 -5.36
N ALA A 66 3.82 10.81 -4.30
CA ALA A 66 5.13 11.43 -4.37
C ALA A 66 6.19 10.35 -4.09
N LEU A 67 7.07 10.11 -5.05
CA LEU A 67 8.23 9.25 -4.91
C LEU A 67 9.48 10.11 -4.74
N ARG A 68 10.37 9.71 -3.84
CA ARG A 68 11.66 10.35 -3.58
C ARG A 68 12.80 9.35 -3.68
N LEU A 69 13.83 9.73 -4.45
CA LEU A 69 15.08 8.99 -4.62
C LEU A 69 16.23 10.01 -4.64
N ASP A 70 17.19 9.87 -3.73
CA ASP A 70 18.42 10.70 -3.68
C ASP A 70 18.18 12.22 -3.85
N GLY A 71 17.24 12.76 -3.06
CA GLY A 71 16.89 14.18 -3.09
C GLY A 71 15.99 14.59 -4.26
N ARG A 72 15.81 13.73 -5.28
CA ARG A 72 14.87 13.95 -6.39
C ARG A 72 13.47 13.56 -5.98
N ARG A 73 12.49 14.18 -6.63
CA ARG A 73 11.07 13.92 -6.43
C ARG A 73 10.40 13.71 -7.78
N ALA A 74 9.54 12.71 -7.85
CA ALA A 74 8.59 12.53 -8.94
C ALA A 74 7.17 12.43 -8.36
N VAL A 75 6.17 12.88 -9.12
CA VAL A 75 4.76 12.64 -8.81
C VAL A 75 4.21 11.70 -9.86
N LEU A 76 3.72 10.55 -9.42
CA LEU A 76 3.20 9.50 -10.28
C LEU A 76 1.68 9.43 -10.10
N SER A 77 0.96 9.09 -11.16
CA SER A 77 -0.50 8.92 -11.14
C SER A 77 -0.85 7.44 -11.16
N SER A 78 -1.93 7.06 -10.50
CA SER A 78 -2.42 5.68 -10.50
C SER A 78 -2.71 5.23 -11.93
N ASP A 79 -2.33 3.99 -12.22
CA ASP A 79 -2.52 3.35 -13.51
C ASP A 79 -3.15 1.95 -13.30
N VAL A 80 -3.60 1.33 -14.39
CA VAL A 80 -4.24 0.02 -14.37
C VAL A 80 -3.24 -1.04 -13.87
N ALA A 81 -3.67 -1.83 -12.89
CA ALA A 81 -2.89 -2.94 -12.33
C ALA A 81 -3.75 -4.20 -12.21
N ALA A 82 -3.17 -5.37 -12.50
CA ALA A 82 -3.84 -6.65 -12.30
C ALA A 82 -3.96 -7.02 -10.80
N SER A 83 -2.97 -6.63 -9.98
CA SER A 83 -2.99 -6.83 -8.53
C SER A 83 -2.12 -5.79 -7.85
N GLY A 84 -2.54 -5.30 -6.69
CA GLY A 84 -1.85 -4.23 -5.97
C GLY A 84 -2.14 -2.86 -6.58
N GLU A 85 -1.19 -1.93 -6.44
CA GLU A 85 -1.30 -0.56 -6.93
C GLU A 85 -0.16 -0.26 -7.89
N ARG A 86 -0.46 0.23 -9.10
CA ARG A 86 0.54 0.71 -10.07
C ARG A 86 0.41 2.22 -10.21
N TYR A 87 1.55 2.89 -10.32
CA TYR A 87 1.65 4.33 -10.54
C TYR A 87 2.70 4.61 -11.60
N THR A 88 2.40 5.50 -12.54
CA THR A 88 3.27 5.83 -13.67
C THR A 88 3.42 7.34 -13.87
N ALA A 89 4.52 7.75 -14.50
CA ALA A 89 4.74 9.10 -15.00
C ALA A 89 5.63 9.05 -16.26
N GLU A 90 5.20 9.70 -17.34
CA GLU A 90 6.02 9.87 -18.55
C GLU A 90 7.23 10.79 -18.30
N HIS A 91 7.03 11.80 -17.45
CA HIS A 91 8.05 12.76 -17.01
C HIS A 91 8.22 12.70 -15.49
N GLY A 92 8.79 11.59 -15.02
CA GLY A 92 9.04 11.31 -13.61
C GLY A 92 10.46 11.70 -13.17
N LEU A 93 11.17 10.75 -12.57
CA LEU A 93 12.55 10.95 -12.15
C LEU A 93 13.43 11.25 -13.36
N PHE A 94 14.36 12.18 -13.19
CA PHE A 94 15.28 12.63 -14.25
C PHE A 94 14.61 13.20 -15.51
N GLY A 95 13.30 13.50 -15.45
CA GLY A 95 12.52 13.97 -16.60
C GLY A 95 12.03 12.85 -17.54
N ASN A 96 12.27 11.59 -17.17
CA ASN A 96 12.00 10.41 -17.98
C ASN A 96 10.93 9.51 -17.35
N GLY A 97 10.58 8.43 -18.06
CA GLY A 97 9.62 7.43 -17.60
C GLY A 97 9.95 6.90 -16.21
N THR A 98 8.94 6.80 -15.35
CA THR A 98 9.05 6.23 -14.00
C THR A 98 7.80 5.44 -13.66
N GLU A 99 7.99 4.25 -13.12
CA GLU A 99 6.94 3.34 -12.70
C GLU A 99 7.20 2.83 -11.29
N TRP A 100 6.13 2.79 -10.49
CA TRP A 100 6.12 2.19 -9.17
C TRP A 100 4.91 1.26 -9.05
N HIS A 101 5.14 -0.02 -8.81
CA HIS A 101 4.09 -1.02 -8.61
C HIS A 101 4.27 -1.70 -7.27
N GLN A 102 3.30 -1.62 -6.37
CA GLN A 102 3.43 -2.16 -5.01
C GLN A 102 2.27 -3.07 -4.59
N LYS A 103 2.57 -4.02 -3.70
CA LYS A 103 1.59 -4.87 -3.00
C LYS A 103 2.19 -5.39 -1.70
N GLY A 104 1.45 -5.28 -0.59
CA GLY A 104 1.81 -5.95 0.66
C GLY A 104 3.14 -5.54 1.30
N GLY A 105 3.70 -4.37 0.94
CA GLY A 105 5.03 -3.93 1.41
C GLY A 105 6.17 -4.32 0.48
N GLU A 106 5.91 -5.05 -0.60
CA GLU A 106 6.82 -5.23 -1.72
C GLU A 106 6.50 -4.24 -2.82
N ALA A 107 7.50 -3.88 -3.61
CA ALA A 107 7.34 -3.04 -4.79
C ALA A 107 8.31 -3.43 -5.90
N PHE A 108 7.89 -3.24 -7.14
CA PHE A 108 8.73 -3.15 -8.32
C PHE A 108 8.89 -1.67 -8.68
N PHE A 109 10.12 -1.26 -8.94
CA PHE A 109 10.47 0.11 -9.25
C PHE A 109 11.28 0.18 -10.54
N GLY A 110 10.73 0.88 -11.53
CA GLY A 110 11.34 1.10 -12.84
C GLY A 110 11.51 2.60 -13.11
N PHE A 111 12.67 3.01 -13.62
CA PHE A 111 12.87 4.38 -14.10
C PHE A 111 14.02 4.46 -15.12
N THR A 112 14.08 5.53 -15.89
CA THR A 112 15.25 5.86 -16.71
C THR A 112 16.14 6.86 -15.97
N ASP A 113 17.42 6.52 -15.77
CA ASP A 113 18.38 7.36 -15.04
C ASP A 113 18.80 8.62 -15.82
N ALA A 114 19.69 9.42 -15.23
CA ALA A 114 20.19 10.66 -15.84
C ALA A 114 21.01 10.43 -17.12
N TYR A 115 21.49 9.22 -17.35
CA TYR A 115 22.33 8.84 -18.48
C TYR A 115 21.53 8.13 -19.58
N GLY A 116 20.22 7.95 -19.38
CA GLY A 116 19.34 7.26 -20.33
C GLY A 116 19.28 5.74 -20.15
N ASN A 117 19.87 5.19 -19.08
CA ASN A 117 19.77 3.75 -18.82
C ASN A 117 18.46 3.41 -18.12
N SER A 118 17.85 2.29 -18.53
CA SER A 118 16.72 1.71 -17.79
C SER A 118 17.20 1.02 -16.52
N VAL A 119 16.59 1.36 -15.40
CA VAL A 119 16.81 0.74 -14.10
C VAL A 119 15.52 0.10 -13.65
N GLU A 120 15.60 -1.19 -13.29
CA GLU A 120 14.49 -1.96 -12.74
C GLU A 120 14.98 -2.70 -11.50
N THR A 121 14.23 -2.65 -10.41
CA THR A 121 14.62 -3.29 -9.15
C THR A 121 13.40 -3.60 -8.29
N SER A 122 13.50 -4.67 -7.50
CA SER A 122 12.51 -4.98 -6.46
C SER A 122 12.88 -4.27 -5.16
N CYS A 123 11.88 -3.81 -4.43
CA CYS A 123 12.02 -3.10 -3.18
C CYS A 123 11.09 -3.68 -2.10
N ARG A 124 11.52 -3.56 -0.84
CA ARG A 124 10.75 -3.97 0.33
C ARG A 124 10.65 -2.83 1.32
N ALA A 125 9.47 -2.68 1.92
CA ALA A 125 9.24 -1.71 2.97
C ALA A 125 10.19 -1.98 4.14
N ARG A 126 10.73 -0.90 4.71
CA ARG A 126 11.51 -0.93 5.95
C ARG A 126 10.59 -0.92 7.17
#